data_AF-A0A257XZR5-F1
#
_entry.id   AF-A0A257XZR5-F1
#
_cell.length_a   1.000
_cell.length_b   1.000
_cell.length_c   1.000
_cell.angle_alpha   90.00
_cell.angle_beta   90.00
_cell.angle_gamma   90.00
#
_symmetry.space_group_name_H-M   'P 1'
#
loop_
_entity.id
_entity.type
_entity.pdbx_description
1 polymer ?
#
loop_
_entity_poly.entity_id
_entity_poly.type
_entity_poly.pdbx_seq_one_letter_code
_entity_poly.pdbx_strand_id
1 'polypeptide(L)'
;MRYLLLALIATLTSTFAHAGGVQMKEIKYRGGLVTFSIPKHWVEEYETDGGGMFYEDAPNSGTLRLNVITAKSPKPLSADAAYEELVAMKSINGKNVQHLANGNAFATAIHHATEQGQGITLFWWYVTNPVPPNHIRMANFSYTVLATQENSEQTHREVQLLTESIKNAAFHPTLGQ
;
A
#
# COMPACT_ATOMS: atom_id res chain seq x y z
N MET A 1 6.48 69.39 -21.23
CA MET A 1 6.51 67.93 -21.46
C MET A 1 7.47 67.28 -20.48
N ARG A 2 6.96 66.52 -19.50
CA ARG A 2 7.52 65.25 -19.01
C ARG A 2 6.71 64.83 -17.76
N TYR A 3 5.79 63.90 -17.97
CA TYR A 3 5.15 63.13 -16.91
C TYR A 3 6.13 62.06 -16.42
N LEU A 4 6.30 61.92 -15.10
CA LEU A 4 6.99 60.78 -14.50
C LEU A 4 5.97 59.99 -13.69
N LEU A 5 5.60 58.81 -14.20
CA LEU A 5 4.70 57.85 -13.58
C LEU A 5 5.50 57.05 -12.53
N LEU A 6 5.10 57.08 -11.26
CA LEU A 6 5.58 56.13 -10.25
C LEU A 6 4.69 54.88 -10.28
N ALA A 7 5.27 53.74 -10.64
CA ALA A 7 4.61 52.45 -10.61
C ALA A 7 4.74 51.84 -9.19
N LEU A 8 3.61 51.61 -8.53
CA LEU A 8 3.52 50.90 -7.26
C LEU A 8 3.51 49.39 -7.55
N ILE A 9 4.62 48.70 -7.27
CA ILE A 9 4.71 47.24 -7.38
C ILE A 9 4.16 46.66 -6.07
N ALA A 10 2.95 46.12 -6.12
CA ALA A 10 2.38 45.32 -5.04
C ALA A 10 3.09 43.96 -5.00
N THR A 11 3.90 43.73 -3.97
CA THR A 11 4.48 42.42 -3.69
C THR A 11 3.41 41.50 -3.11
N LEU A 12 2.89 40.60 -3.94
CA LEU A 12 2.16 39.42 -3.49
C LEU A 12 3.13 38.56 -2.67
N THR A 13 3.02 38.61 -1.34
CA THR A 13 3.62 37.61 -0.47
C THR A 13 2.84 36.31 -0.67
N SER A 14 3.30 35.47 -1.60
CA SER A 14 2.90 34.08 -1.70
C SER A 14 3.31 33.38 -0.40
N THR A 15 2.36 33.20 0.52
CA THR A 15 2.48 32.24 1.60
C THR A 15 2.53 30.85 0.97
N PHE A 16 3.73 30.31 0.79
CA PHE A 16 3.90 28.88 0.55
C PHE A 16 3.38 28.15 1.78
N ALA A 17 2.22 27.53 1.64
CA ALA A 17 1.75 26.53 2.59
C ALA A 17 2.85 25.48 2.75
N HIS A 18 3.19 25.19 4.00
CA HIS A 18 4.20 24.23 4.39
C HIS A 18 3.93 22.87 3.73
N ALA A 19 4.75 22.47 2.77
CA ALA A 19 4.77 21.10 2.24
C ALA A 19 5.35 20.17 3.32
N GLY A 20 4.60 19.95 4.40
CA GLY A 20 4.93 18.98 5.43
C GLY A 20 4.69 17.58 4.89
N GLY A 21 5.75 16.89 4.47
CA GLY A 21 5.65 15.47 4.10
C GLY A 21 5.11 14.65 5.28
N VAL A 22 4.27 13.66 4.98
CA VAL A 22 3.74 12.74 5.99
C VAL A 22 4.91 11.93 6.56
N GLN A 23 5.14 12.02 7.89
CA GLN A 23 6.14 11.19 8.54
C GLN A 23 5.69 9.73 8.51
N MET A 24 6.57 8.84 8.08
CA MET A 24 6.33 7.40 8.00
C MET A 24 7.07 6.66 9.12
N LYS A 25 6.55 5.52 9.55
CA LYS A 25 7.25 4.55 10.41
C LYS A 25 7.34 3.20 9.71
N GLU A 26 8.43 2.48 9.95
CA GLU A 26 8.62 1.13 9.45
C GLU A 26 7.85 0.12 10.31
N ILE A 27 7.14 -0.79 9.65
CA ILE A 27 6.48 -1.94 10.23
C ILE A 27 7.34 -3.17 9.99
N LYS A 28 7.60 -3.94 11.05
CA LYS A 28 8.29 -5.23 11.00
C LYS A 28 7.30 -6.35 11.33
N TYR A 29 6.45 -6.66 10.37
CA TYR A 29 5.38 -7.62 10.57
C TYR A 29 5.93 -9.04 10.77
N ARG A 30 5.41 -9.75 11.79
CA ARG A 30 5.84 -11.10 12.21
C ARG A 30 7.36 -11.24 12.32
N GLY A 31 8.00 -10.34 13.08
CA GLY A 31 9.45 -10.39 13.29
C GLY A 31 10.29 -9.99 12.07
N GLY A 32 9.70 -9.26 11.11
CA GLY A 32 10.37 -8.84 9.88
C GLY A 32 10.19 -9.80 8.71
N LEU A 33 9.18 -10.69 8.77
CA LEU A 33 8.76 -11.50 7.62
C LEU A 33 8.44 -10.63 6.40
N VAL A 34 7.73 -9.53 6.66
CA VAL A 34 7.46 -8.45 5.70
C VAL A 34 7.77 -7.13 6.39
N THR A 35 8.50 -6.26 5.70
CA THR A 35 8.72 -4.88 6.13
C THR A 35 8.15 -3.90 5.11
N PHE A 36 7.46 -2.89 5.61
CA PHE A 36 6.87 -1.80 4.82
C PHE A 36 6.71 -0.58 5.72
N SER A 37 6.15 0.52 5.23
CA SER A 37 5.96 1.75 6.00
C SER A 37 4.51 2.20 6.01
N ILE A 38 4.09 2.80 7.12
CA ILE A 38 2.78 3.45 7.27
C ILE A 38 2.94 4.84 7.87
N PRO A 39 1.93 5.71 7.80
CA PRO A 39 1.98 6.99 8.51
C PRO A 39 2.26 6.80 10.00
N LYS A 40 3.16 7.61 10.56
CA LYS A 40 3.69 7.44 11.92
C LYS A 40 2.62 7.46 13.00
N HIS A 41 1.55 8.21 12.77
CA HIS A 41 0.45 8.39 13.72
C HIS A 41 -0.58 7.25 13.69
N TRP A 42 -0.48 6.31 12.73
CA TRP A 42 -1.40 5.18 12.67
C TRP A 42 -1.17 4.20 13.83
N VAL A 43 -2.26 3.66 14.36
CA VAL A 43 -2.30 2.59 15.34
C VAL A 43 -1.96 1.26 14.64
N GLU A 44 -1.37 0.34 15.40
CA GLU A 44 -1.06 -1.02 14.95
C GLU A 44 -1.76 -2.01 15.89
N GLU A 45 -2.52 -2.93 15.32
CA GLU A 45 -3.13 -4.04 16.05
C GLU A 45 -2.77 -5.36 15.36
N TYR A 46 -2.50 -6.39 16.14
CA TYR A 46 -2.08 -7.70 15.64
C TYR A 46 -3.07 -8.77 16.13
N GLU A 47 -3.62 -9.52 15.18
CA GLU A 47 -4.58 -10.58 15.45
C GLU A 47 -3.86 -11.87 15.88
N THR A 48 -4.56 -12.74 16.61
CA THR A 48 -3.98 -13.99 17.14
C THR A 48 -3.69 -15.04 16.07
N ASP A 49 -4.44 -15.04 14.97
CA ASP A 49 -4.17 -15.81 13.75
C ASP A 49 -3.05 -15.19 12.89
N GLY A 50 -2.52 -14.06 13.38
CA GLY A 50 -1.38 -13.36 12.88
C GLY A 50 -1.73 -12.34 11.81
N GLY A 51 -2.97 -11.92 11.60
CA GLY A 51 -3.30 -10.73 10.80
C GLY A 51 -2.69 -9.45 11.40
N GLY A 52 -2.51 -8.41 10.57
CA GLY A 52 -2.12 -7.07 11.02
C GLY A 52 -3.14 -6.04 10.58
N MET A 53 -3.54 -5.15 11.48
CA MET A 53 -4.44 -4.02 11.21
C MET A 53 -3.74 -2.71 11.52
N PHE A 54 -3.92 -1.73 10.65
CA PHE A 54 -3.28 -0.41 10.75
C PHE A 54 -4.27 0.66 10.37
N TYR A 55 -4.48 1.66 11.23
CA TYR A 55 -5.51 2.68 11.00
C TYR A 55 -5.17 3.99 11.72
N GLU A 56 -5.76 5.08 11.26
CA GLU A 56 -5.79 6.33 12.02
C GLU A 56 -6.97 6.29 13.01
N ASP A 57 -6.73 6.64 14.27
CA ASP A 57 -7.79 6.78 15.28
C ASP A 57 -8.59 8.08 15.07
N ALA A 58 -9.29 8.14 13.94
CA ALA A 58 -10.13 9.26 13.52
C ALA A 58 -11.42 8.75 12.86
N PRO A 59 -12.54 9.48 12.98
CA PRO A 59 -13.79 9.10 12.32
C PRO A 59 -13.63 9.02 10.80
N ASN A 60 -14.20 7.97 10.20
CA ASN A 60 -14.18 7.73 8.74
C ASN A 60 -12.79 7.54 8.12
N SER A 61 -11.74 7.32 8.92
CA SER A 61 -10.47 6.82 8.40
C SER A 61 -10.65 5.41 7.85
N GLY A 62 -9.80 5.02 6.91
CA GLY A 62 -9.76 3.64 6.45
C GLY A 62 -8.92 2.76 7.36
N THR A 63 -9.06 1.45 7.17
CA THR A 63 -8.23 0.45 7.85
C THR A 63 -7.44 -0.34 6.83
N LEU A 64 -6.12 -0.33 6.96
CA LEU A 64 -5.21 -1.20 6.24
C LEU A 64 -5.11 -2.53 6.97
N ARG A 65 -5.28 -3.64 6.27
CA ARG A 65 -5.09 -4.99 6.77
C ARG A 65 -3.98 -5.68 5.99
N LEU A 66 -3.21 -6.52 6.67
CA LEU A 66 -2.15 -7.34 6.10
C LEU A 66 -2.35 -8.79 6.53
N ASN A 67 -2.35 -9.68 5.54
CA ASN A 67 -2.16 -11.11 5.75
C ASN A 67 -1.01 -11.62 4.86
N VAL A 68 -0.21 -12.55 5.39
CA VAL A 68 0.90 -13.17 4.65
C VAL A 68 0.72 -14.68 4.62
N ILE A 69 0.71 -15.24 3.42
CA ILE A 69 0.72 -16.69 3.20
C ILE A 69 2.07 -17.12 2.64
N THR A 70 2.51 -18.31 3.02
CA THR A 70 3.68 -18.98 2.42
C THR A 70 3.20 -20.30 1.83
N ALA A 71 3.41 -20.49 0.52
CA ALA A 71 3.07 -21.71 -0.17
C ALA A 71 4.35 -22.42 -0.64
N LYS A 72 4.32 -23.76 -0.65
CA LYS A 72 5.41 -24.59 -1.13
C LYS A 72 5.03 -25.18 -2.49
N SER A 73 5.86 -24.92 -3.49
CA SER A 73 5.77 -25.56 -4.79
C SER A 73 6.33 -26.99 -4.74
N PRO A 74 5.70 -27.96 -5.43
CA PRO A 74 6.24 -29.30 -5.57
C PRO A 74 7.51 -29.37 -6.44
N LYS A 75 7.83 -28.28 -7.15
CA LYS A 75 9.00 -28.16 -8.03
C LYS A 75 9.79 -26.89 -7.69
N PRO A 76 11.09 -26.81 -8.05
CA PRO A 76 11.82 -25.55 -7.96
C PRO A 76 11.08 -24.41 -8.67
N LEU A 77 11.13 -23.21 -8.11
CA LEU A 77 10.53 -22.02 -8.72
C LEU A 77 11.27 -21.61 -9.99
N SER A 78 10.52 -21.10 -10.97
CA SER A 78 11.08 -20.36 -12.09
C SER A 78 11.67 -19.03 -11.60
N ALA A 79 12.50 -18.40 -12.43
CA ALA A 79 12.99 -17.04 -12.14
C ALA A 79 11.85 -16.01 -12.09
N ASP A 80 10.72 -16.29 -12.74
CA ASP A 80 9.57 -15.39 -12.86
C ASP A 80 8.36 -15.80 -11.99
N ALA A 81 8.57 -16.76 -11.08
CA ALA A 81 7.49 -17.40 -10.32
C ALA A 81 6.62 -16.40 -9.53
N ALA A 82 7.21 -15.30 -9.06
CA ALA A 82 6.46 -14.24 -8.38
C ALA A 82 5.39 -13.61 -9.29
N TYR A 83 5.76 -13.28 -10.52
CA TYR A 83 4.87 -12.68 -11.50
C TYR A 83 3.85 -13.69 -12.01
N GLU A 84 4.31 -14.91 -12.33
CA GLU A 84 3.46 -16.01 -12.79
C GLU A 84 2.33 -16.32 -11.79
N GLU A 85 2.63 -16.32 -10.49
CA GLU A 85 1.64 -16.54 -9.42
C GLU A 85 0.52 -15.49 -9.46
N LEU A 86 0.87 -14.20 -9.57
CA LEU A 86 -0.15 -13.12 -9.61
C LEU A 86 -0.98 -13.16 -10.89
N VAL A 87 -0.38 -13.47 -12.04
CA VAL A 87 -1.11 -13.61 -13.31
C VAL A 87 -2.08 -14.78 -13.28
N ALA A 88 -1.77 -15.85 -12.54
CA ALA A 88 -2.64 -17.01 -12.40
C ALA A 88 -3.87 -16.75 -11.51
N MET A 89 -3.86 -15.70 -10.68
CA MET A 89 -4.97 -15.37 -9.80
C MET A 89 -6.16 -14.79 -10.57
N LYS A 90 -7.31 -15.47 -10.53
CA LYS A 90 -8.55 -15.04 -11.22
C LYS A 90 -9.08 -13.68 -10.76
N SER A 91 -8.79 -13.27 -9.53
CA SER A 91 -9.20 -11.98 -8.96
C SER A 91 -8.32 -10.82 -9.44
N ILE A 92 -7.24 -11.09 -10.15
CA ILE A 92 -6.28 -10.08 -10.61
C ILE A 92 -6.39 -9.96 -12.13
N ASN A 93 -6.52 -8.74 -12.63
CA ASN A 93 -6.31 -8.47 -14.04
C ASN A 93 -4.82 -8.55 -14.34
N GLY A 94 -4.38 -9.54 -15.13
CA GLY A 94 -2.98 -9.73 -15.49
C GLY A 94 -2.28 -8.48 -16.04
N LYS A 95 -3.03 -7.53 -16.63
CA LYS A 95 -2.49 -6.24 -17.11
C LYS A 95 -2.05 -5.29 -16.00
N ASN A 96 -2.50 -5.52 -14.76
CA ASN A 96 -2.15 -4.71 -13.60
C ASN A 96 -0.95 -5.29 -12.84
N VAL A 97 -0.43 -6.45 -13.25
CA VAL A 97 0.72 -7.10 -12.63
C VAL A 97 2.00 -6.42 -13.12
N GLN A 98 2.92 -6.13 -12.20
CA GLN A 98 4.17 -5.43 -12.45
C GLN A 98 5.32 -6.19 -11.79
N HIS A 99 6.44 -6.30 -12.49
CA HIS A 99 7.72 -6.62 -11.87
C HIS A 99 8.22 -5.41 -11.08
N LEU A 100 8.75 -5.66 -9.89
CA LEU A 100 9.40 -4.65 -9.07
C LEU A 100 10.93 -4.84 -9.09
N ALA A 101 11.67 -3.75 -8.92
CA ALA A 101 13.13 -3.76 -8.97
C ALA A 101 13.78 -4.59 -7.85
N ASN A 102 13.05 -4.88 -6.77
CA ASN A 102 13.48 -5.71 -5.65
C ASN A 102 13.25 -7.22 -5.88
N GLY A 103 12.81 -7.63 -7.08
CA GLY A 103 12.55 -9.03 -7.43
C GLY A 103 11.18 -9.55 -6.99
N ASN A 104 10.34 -8.70 -6.40
CA ASN A 104 8.94 -9.02 -6.14
C ASN A 104 8.08 -8.79 -7.40
N ALA A 105 6.88 -9.36 -7.41
CA ALA A 105 5.82 -8.91 -8.30
C ALA A 105 4.70 -8.24 -7.50
N PHE A 106 3.98 -7.33 -8.15
CA PHE A 106 2.99 -6.46 -7.54
C PHE A 106 1.75 -6.36 -8.41
N ALA A 107 0.56 -6.38 -7.79
CA ALA A 107 -0.70 -6.13 -8.49
C ALA A 107 -1.68 -5.39 -7.59
N THR A 108 -2.63 -4.69 -8.22
CA THR A 108 -3.73 -4.01 -7.52
C THR A 108 -5.10 -4.41 -8.04
N ALA A 109 -6.10 -4.32 -7.17
CA ALA A 109 -7.51 -4.47 -7.50
C ALA A 109 -8.36 -3.53 -6.64
N ILE A 110 -9.56 -3.19 -7.09
CA ILE A 110 -10.55 -2.43 -6.31
C ILE A 110 -11.82 -3.25 -6.28
N HIS A 111 -12.31 -3.55 -5.07
CA HIS A 111 -13.56 -4.28 -4.87
C HIS A 111 -14.56 -3.39 -4.12
N HIS A 112 -15.78 -3.32 -4.66
CA HIS A 112 -16.92 -2.70 -4.00
C HIS A 112 -17.78 -3.76 -3.34
N ALA A 113 -18.20 -3.53 -2.10
CA ALA A 113 -18.99 -4.48 -1.33
C ALA A 113 -19.97 -3.76 -0.40
N THR A 114 -20.85 -4.54 0.24
CA THR A 114 -21.75 -4.06 1.29
C THR A 114 -21.48 -4.87 2.56
N GLU A 115 -21.23 -4.19 3.66
CA GLU A 115 -21.02 -4.79 4.98
C GLU A 115 -22.04 -4.19 5.96
N GLN A 116 -22.84 -5.05 6.60
CA GLN A 116 -23.90 -4.62 7.53
C GLN A 116 -24.85 -3.54 6.97
N GLY A 117 -25.12 -3.59 5.65
CA GLY A 117 -25.95 -2.60 4.96
C GLY A 117 -25.23 -1.32 4.55
N GLN A 118 -23.95 -1.16 4.90
CA GLN A 118 -23.12 -0.02 4.53
C GLN A 118 -22.25 -0.36 3.31
N GLY A 119 -22.23 0.51 2.31
CA GLY A 119 -21.32 0.37 1.17
C GLY A 119 -19.87 0.65 1.57
N ILE A 120 -18.96 -0.22 1.14
CA ILE A 120 -17.51 -0.12 1.36
C ILE A 120 -16.74 -0.31 0.07
N THR A 121 -15.55 0.30 0.01
CA THR A 121 -14.58 0.12 -1.07
C THR A 121 -13.30 -0.44 -0.49
N LEU A 122 -12.78 -1.51 -1.09
CA LEU A 122 -11.53 -2.16 -0.71
C LEU A 122 -10.51 -1.98 -1.82
N PHE A 123 -9.42 -1.29 -1.51
CA PHE A 123 -8.23 -1.21 -2.34
C PHE A 123 -7.31 -2.35 -1.96
N TRP A 124 -7.03 -3.24 -2.91
CA TRP A 124 -6.17 -4.41 -2.70
C TRP A 124 -4.80 -4.20 -3.32
N TRP A 125 -3.77 -4.63 -2.60
CA TRP A 125 -2.43 -4.82 -3.13
C TRP A 125 -1.97 -6.24 -2.84
N TYR A 126 -1.41 -6.88 -3.87
CA TYR A 126 -0.83 -8.21 -3.79
C TYR A 126 0.66 -8.07 -4.07
N VAL A 127 1.50 -8.59 -3.17
CA VAL A 127 2.95 -8.64 -3.38
C VAL A 127 3.43 -10.07 -3.22
N THR A 128 4.05 -10.61 -4.26
CA THR A 128 4.63 -11.96 -4.24
C THR A 128 6.15 -11.88 -4.24
N ASN A 129 6.77 -12.76 -3.45
CA ASN A 129 8.21 -12.90 -3.31
C ASN A 129 8.61 -14.37 -3.42
N PRO A 130 9.54 -14.74 -4.31
CA PRO A 130 10.06 -16.09 -4.38
C PRO A 130 11.09 -16.29 -3.26
N VAL A 131 10.95 -17.39 -2.52
CA VAL A 131 11.89 -17.86 -1.50
C VAL A 131 12.47 -19.19 -2.00
N PRO A 132 13.64 -19.17 -2.65
CA PRO A 132 14.25 -20.36 -3.22
C PRO A 132 14.48 -21.48 -2.18
N PRO A 133 14.46 -22.75 -2.60
CA PRO A 133 14.28 -23.18 -3.99
C PRO A 133 12.82 -23.28 -4.44
N ASN A 134 11.86 -23.38 -3.52
CA ASN A 134 10.52 -23.87 -3.85
C ASN A 134 9.38 -23.25 -3.02
N HIS A 135 9.57 -22.08 -2.40
CA HIS A 135 8.50 -21.42 -1.65
C HIS A 135 8.18 -20.06 -2.23
N ILE A 136 6.91 -19.68 -2.20
CA ILE A 136 6.47 -18.35 -2.56
C ILE A 136 5.76 -17.73 -1.36
N ARG A 137 6.07 -16.48 -1.07
CA ARG A 137 5.34 -15.67 -0.10
C ARG A 137 4.44 -14.72 -0.84
N MET A 138 3.24 -14.54 -0.31
CA MET A 138 2.30 -13.55 -0.81
C MET A 138 1.80 -12.72 0.36
N ALA A 139 2.04 -11.42 0.31
CA ALA A 139 1.43 -10.44 1.19
C ALA A 139 0.21 -9.85 0.51
N ASN A 140 -0.94 -9.99 1.16
CA ASN A 140 -2.21 -9.43 0.75
C ASN A 140 -2.52 -8.24 1.65
N PHE A 141 -2.54 -7.06 1.06
CA PHE A 141 -2.96 -5.84 1.73
C PHE A 141 -4.35 -5.45 1.25
N SER A 142 -5.21 -5.00 2.17
CA SER A 142 -6.46 -4.31 1.82
C SER A 142 -6.58 -3.02 2.60
N TYR A 143 -6.99 -1.95 1.95
CA TYR A 143 -7.39 -0.71 2.59
C TYR A 143 -8.90 -0.52 2.39
N THR A 144 -9.64 -0.56 3.49
CA THR A 144 -11.10 -0.47 3.46
C THR A 144 -11.54 0.92 3.90
N VAL A 145 -12.38 1.55 3.08
CA VAL A 145 -13.06 2.81 3.40
C VAL A 145 -14.56 2.67 3.16
N LEU A 146 -15.35 3.58 3.72
CA LEU A 146 -16.75 3.72 3.31
C LEU A 146 -16.83 4.13 1.84
N ALA A 147 -17.81 3.61 1.09
CA ALA A 147 -17.98 3.94 -0.32
C ALA A 147 -18.17 5.45 -0.56
N THR A 148 -18.76 6.16 0.40
CA THR A 148 -18.90 7.62 0.37
C THR A 148 -17.59 8.38 0.45
N GLN A 149 -16.50 7.73 0.90
CA GLN A 149 -15.16 8.29 1.02
C GLN A 149 -14.24 7.91 -0.14
N GLU A 150 -14.63 7.00 -1.03
CA GLU A 150 -13.76 6.47 -2.10
C GLU A 150 -13.09 7.57 -2.92
N ASN A 151 -13.85 8.60 -3.31
CA ASN A 151 -13.38 9.70 -4.14
C ASN A 151 -12.92 10.92 -3.33
N SER A 152 -12.72 10.78 -2.02
CA SER A 152 -12.23 11.87 -1.20
C SER A 152 -10.75 12.13 -1.47
N GLU A 153 -10.35 13.39 -1.37
CA GLU A 153 -8.94 13.81 -1.48
C GLU A 153 -8.05 13.12 -0.44
N GLN A 154 -8.60 12.81 0.74
CA GLN A 154 -7.89 12.07 1.77
C GLN A 154 -7.62 10.63 1.32
N THR A 155 -8.65 9.92 0.89
CA THR A 155 -8.55 8.53 0.42
C THR A 155 -7.54 8.41 -0.74
N HIS A 156 -7.59 9.31 -1.72
CA HIS A 156 -6.63 9.28 -2.84
C HIS A 156 -5.18 9.44 -2.36
N ARG A 157 -4.91 10.38 -1.44
CA ARG A 157 -3.56 10.59 -0.89
C ARG A 157 -3.09 9.37 -0.10
N GLU A 158 -3.94 8.78 0.71
CA GLU A 158 -3.61 7.60 1.52
C GLU A 158 -3.36 6.39 0.63
N VAL A 159 -4.24 6.10 -0.32
CA VAL A 159 -4.08 5.01 -1.29
C VAL A 159 -2.78 5.17 -2.07
N GLN A 160 -2.42 6.39 -2.47
CA GLN A 160 -1.14 6.66 -3.14
C GLN A 160 0.05 6.41 -2.22
N LEU A 161 0.04 6.95 -0.99
CA LEU A 161 1.11 6.74 0.00
C LEU A 161 1.32 5.26 0.32
N LEU A 162 0.23 4.53 0.53
CA LEU A 162 0.25 3.10 0.79
C LEU A 162 0.75 2.31 -0.41
N THR A 163 0.29 2.65 -1.63
CA THR A 163 0.76 2.02 -2.87
C THR A 163 2.27 2.10 -3.00
N GLU A 164 2.83 3.30 -2.84
CA GLU A 164 4.28 3.49 -2.94
C GLU A 164 5.03 2.77 -1.82
N SER A 165 4.50 2.76 -0.59
CA SER A 165 5.13 1.98 0.46
C SER A 165 5.09 0.48 0.20
N ILE A 166 3.97 -0.06 -0.29
CA ILE A 166 3.77 -1.50 -0.48
C ILE A 166 4.60 -2.00 -1.66
N LYS A 167 4.75 -1.20 -2.73
CA LYS A 167 5.70 -1.49 -3.82
C LYS A 167 7.14 -1.65 -3.33
N ASN A 168 7.51 -0.95 -2.27
CA ASN A 168 8.84 -1.01 -1.66
C ASN A 168 8.92 -2.00 -0.49
N ALA A 169 7.88 -2.81 -0.25
CA ALA A 169 7.91 -3.80 0.80
C ALA A 169 9.01 -4.84 0.55
N ALA A 170 9.71 -5.23 1.62
CA ALA A 170 10.72 -6.27 1.58
C ALA A 170 10.26 -7.51 2.34
N PHE A 171 10.62 -8.67 1.82
CA PHE A 171 10.37 -9.95 2.48
C PHE A 171 11.67 -10.46 3.08
N HIS A 172 11.58 -11.17 4.20
CA HIS A 172 12.72 -11.91 4.72
C HIS A 172 13.22 -12.89 3.65
N PRO A 173 14.54 -13.05 3.42
CA PRO A 173 15.03 -13.85 2.28
C PRO A 173 14.94 -15.37 2.51
N THR A 174 14.70 -15.82 3.74
CA THR A 174 14.63 -17.24 4.12
C THR A 174 13.32 -17.56 4.83
N LEU A 175 12.98 -18.85 4.94
CA LEU A 175 11.72 -19.34 5.53
C LEU A 175 11.52 -19.03 7.01
N GLY A 176 12.54 -18.51 7.71
CA GLY A 176 12.56 -18.50 9.17
C GLY A 176 12.80 -19.90 9.71
N GLN A 177 13.28 -20.00 10.96
CA GLN A 177 13.30 -21.27 11.71
C GLN A 177 12.00 -21.44 12.47
#